data_AF-A0A0R0FLE5-F1
#
_entry.id   AF-A0A0R0FLE5-F1
#
_cell.length_a   1.000
_cell.length_b   1.000
_cell.length_c   1.000
_cell.angle_alpha   90.00
_cell.angle_beta   90.00
_cell.angle_gamma   90.00
#
_symmetry.space_group_name_H-M   'P 1'
#
loop_
_entity.id
_entity.type
_entity.pdbx_description
1 polymer ?
#
loop_
_entity_poly.entity_id
_entity_poly.type
_entity_poly.pdbx_seq_one_letter_code
_entity_poly.pdbx_strand_id
1 'polypeptide(L)'
;MATLDERPSAKRWLPLEANPDVMNQFLWGLGLPVDEAECGDVFGLDEELLEMVPKPVLAVLFLYPITAKSEEERLQQENVKKDYSSKVYFMKQTVGNACGTIGLLHALGNITSEVKLVEGSFFDKFFKSTASMDPLQRAVFLENDREMEVAHSVAATAGDTVVNCMSLMEESQDQYLMVHPHQVLC
;
A
#
# COMPACT_ATOMS: atom_id res chain seq x y z
N MET A 1 36.75 -4.09 -20.42
CA MET A 1 36.37 -3.76 -19.02
C MET A 1 35.00 -3.11 -19.13
N ALA A 2 33.94 -3.89 -18.94
CA ALA A 2 32.57 -3.48 -19.20
C ALA A 2 32.14 -2.42 -18.18
N THR A 3 31.56 -1.34 -18.69
CA THR A 3 30.96 -0.24 -17.92
C THR A 3 29.79 -0.79 -17.13
N LEU A 4 29.85 -0.66 -15.80
CA LEU A 4 28.71 -0.90 -14.92
C LEU A 4 27.58 0.05 -15.34
N ASP A 5 26.41 -0.53 -15.54
CA ASP A 5 25.15 0.12 -15.90
C ASP A 5 24.77 1.11 -14.77
N GLU A 6 25.15 2.39 -14.89
CA GLU A 6 24.69 3.45 -14.01
C GLU A 6 23.24 3.82 -14.34
N ARG A 7 22.32 2.90 -14.05
CA ARG A 7 20.97 3.29 -13.65
C ARG A 7 21.04 3.70 -12.19
N PRO A 8 20.51 4.87 -11.78
CA PRO A 8 20.36 5.16 -10.36
C PRO A 8 19.71 3.96 -9.69
N SER A 9 20.32 3.44 -8.62
CA SER A 9 19.70 2.36 -7.85
C SER A 9 18.27 2.80 -7.52
N ALA A 10 17.27 2.07 -8.02
CA ALA A 10 15.88 2.37 -7.71
C ALA A 10 15.69 2.42 -6.20
N LYS A 11 14.96 3.41 -5.69
CA LYS A 11 14.68 3.55 -4.26
C LYS A 11 13.95 2.31 -3.77
N ARG A 12 14.37 1.75 -2.62
CA ARG A 12 13.80 0.54 -2.05
C ARG A 12 13.60 0.68 -0.55
N TRP A 13 12.51 0.10 -0.07
CA TRP A 13 12.18 0.02 1.34
C TRP A 13 12.21 -1.42 1.83
N LEU A 14 11.91 -1.62 3.12
CA LEU A 14 11.72 -2.95 3.69
C LEU A 14 10.33 -3.47 3.29
N PRO A 15 10.14 -4.78 3.09
CA PRO A 15 8.79 -5.31 2.92
C PRO A 15 7.99 -5.15 4.21
N LEU A 16 6.71 -4.80 4.08
CA LEU A 16 5.79 -4.68 5.21
C LEU A 16 5.10 -6.04 5.49
N GLU A 17 5.19 -6.50 6.73
CA GLU A 17 4.54 -7.75 7.17
C GLU A 17 3.01 -7.65 7.08
N ALA A 18 2.35 -8.74 6.66
CA ALA A 18 0.88 -8.86 6.64
C ALA A 18 0.35 -9.13 8.04
N ASN A 19 0.42 -8.10 8.88
CA ASN A 19 0.08 -8.17 10.28
C ASN A 19 -0.83 -6.98 10.64
N PRO A 20 -2.09 -7.21 11.06
CA PRO A 20 -3.03 -6.15 11.40
C PRO A 20 -2.48 -5.19 12.46
N ASP A 21 -1.73 -5.65 13.45
CA ASP A 21 -1.18 -4.77 14.49
C ASP A 21 -0.17 -3.78 13.92
N VAL A 22 0.70 -4.24 13.02
CA VAL A 22 1.66 -3.38 12.31
C VAL A 22 0.94 -2.35 11.43
N MET A 23 -0.06 -2.81 10.67
CA MET A 23 -0.84 -1.94 9.78
C MET A 23 -1.64 -0.90 10.57
N ASN A 24 -2.27 -1.31 11.67
CA ASN A 24 -3.05 -0.43 12.54
C ASN A 24 -2.17 0.62 13.21
N GLN A 25 -1.03 0.23 13.77
CA GLN A 25 -0.07 1.18 14.33
C GLN A 25 0.40 2.21 13.30
N PHE A 26 0.67 1.76 12.08
CA PHE A 26 1.03 2.64 10.96
C PHE A 26 -0.11 3.61 10.61
N LEU A 27 -1.35 3.11 10.48
CA LEU A 27 -2.50 3.94 10.12
C LEU A 27 -2.83 4.97 11.22
N TRP A 28 -2.89 4.52 12.46
CA TRP A 28 -3.23 5.39 13.59
C TRP A 28 -2.13 6.42 13.87
N GLY A 29 -0.87 6.02 13.77
CA GLY A 29 0.28 6.92 13.94
C GLY A 29 0.34 8.05 12.91
N LEU A 30 -0.28 7.87 11.75
CA LEU A 30 -0.30 8.85 10.66
C LEU A 30 -1.60 9.66 10.55
N GLY A 31 -2.57 9.40 11.44
CA GLY A 31 -3.73 10.29 11.61
C GLY A 31 -5.10 9.68 11.33
N LEU A 32 -5.22 8.36 11.21
CA LEU A 32 -6.52 7.70 11.27
C LEU A 32 -6.91 7.51 12.77
N PRO A 33 -8.05 8.05 13.24
CA PRO A 33 -8.50 7.77 14.60
C PRO A 33 -8.78 6.28 14.83
N VAL A 34 -8.47 5.79 16.03
CA VAL A 34 -8.62 4.37 16.41
C VAL A 34 -10.08 3.90 16.38
N ASP A 35 -11.04 4.81 16.48
CA ASP A 35 -12.48 4.56 16.48
C ASP A 35 -13.13 4.68 15.09
N GLU A 36 -12.37 5.09 14.07
CA GLU A 36 -12.88 5.25 12.70
C GLU A 36 -12.70 3.98 11.86
N ALA A 37 -11.53 3.33 11.92
CA ALA A 37 -11.28 2.05 11.25
C ALA A 37 -10.03 1.33 11.78
N GLU A 38 -10.02 0.02 11.58
CA GLU A 38 -8.89 -0.88 11.86
C GLU A 38 -8.82 -2.00 10.82
N CYS A 39 -7.62 -2.51 10.59
CA CYS A 39 -7.33 -3.75 9.91
C CYS A 39 -7.57 -4.93 10.86
N GLY A 40 -8.08 -6.04 10.32
CA GLY A 40 -8.21 -7.31 11.02
C GLY A 40 -7.92 -8.47 10.08
N ASP A 41 -7.61 -9.63 10.66
CA ASP A 41 -7.35 -10.85 9.89
C ASP A 41 -8.63 -11.41 9.27
N VAL A 42 -8.47 -11.97 8.07
CA VAL A 42 -9.49 -12.79 7.42
C VAL A 42 -9.00 -14.23 7.44
N PHE A 43 -9.57 -15.04 8.33
CA PHE A 43 -9.13 -16.42 8.56
C PHE A 43 -9.48 -17.38 7.41
N GLY A 44 -10.48 -17.05 6.61
CA GLY A 44 -10.91 -17.82 5.45
C GLY A 44 -12.00 -17.12 4.65
N LEU A 45 -12.36 -17.73 3.51
CA LEU A 45 -13.33 -17.17 2.56
C LEU A 45 -14.66 -17.94 2.53
N ASP A 46 -14.81 -18.95 3.38
CA ASP A 46 -16.11 -19.57 3.63
C ASP A 46 -17.00 -18.66 4.48
N GLU A 47 -18.31 -18.89 4.39
CA GLU A 47 -19.33 -18.03 5.01
C GLU A 47 -19.13 -17.91 6.53
N GLU A 48 -18.83 -19.02 7.21
CA GLU A 48 -18.66 -19.06 8.67
C GLU A 48 -17.46 -18.22 9.12
N LEU A 49 -16.32 -18.31 8.44
CA LEU A 49 -15.14 -17.50 8.76
C LEU A 49 -15.30 -16.02 8.38
N LEU A 50 -16.03 -15.72 7.29
CA LEU A 50 -16.32 -14.34 6.90
C LEU A 50 -17.28 -13.64 7.87
N GLU A 51 -18.15 -14.38 8.57
CA GLU A 51 -19.01 -13.82 9.61
C GLU A 51 -18.24 -13.31 10.83
N MET A 52 -17.00 -13.77 11.04
CA MET A 52 -16.13 -13.30 12.12
C MET A 52 -15.55 -11.90 11.84
N VAL A 53 -15.54 -11.46 10.59
CA VAL A 53 -14.98 -10.16 10.20
C VAL A 53 -15.96 -9.04 10.61
N PRO A 54 -15.51 -8.05 11.42
CA PRO A 54 -16.35 -6.91 11.80
C PRO A 54 -16.91 -6.17 10.58
N LYS A 55 -18.15 -5.69 10.69
CA LYS A 55 -18.87 -4.96 9.63
C LYS A 55 -19.13 -3.51 10.06
N PRO A 56 -19.12 -2.53 9.14
CA PRO A 56 -18.91 -2.68 7.69
C PRO A 56 -17.44 -2.92 7.30
N VAL A 57 -17.21 -3.62 6.20
CA VAL A 57 -15.87 -3.80 5.61
C VAL A 57 -15.64 -2.69 4.59
N LEU A 58 -14.60 -1.89 4.81
CA LEU A 58 -14.28 -0.71 4.00
C LEU A 58 -13.32 -1.05 2.84
N ALA A 59 -12.35 -1.92 3.09
CA ALA A 59 -11.39 -2.39 2.09
C ALA A 59 -10.85 -3.78 2.47
N VAL A 60 -10.34 -4.51 1.49
CA VAL A 60 -9.61 -5.77 1.67
C VAL A 60 -8.21 -5.59 1.09
N LEU A 61 -7.18 -5.86 1.89
CA LEU A 61 -5.82 -6.02 1.41
C LEU A 61 -5.52 -7.51 1.23
N PHE A 62 -5.07 -7.88 0.04
CA PHE A 62 -4.73 -9.26 -0.30
C PHE A 62 -3.25 -9.35 -0.64
N LEU A 63 -2.49 -10.07 0.18
CA LEU A 63 -1.09 -10.39 -0.09
C LEU A 63 -1.02 -11.69 -0.91
N TYR A 64 -0.36 -11.65 -2.06
CA TYR A 64 -0.23 -12.82 -2.93
C TYR A 64 1.17 -12.90 -3.56
N PRO A 65 1.65 -14.11 -3.88
CA PRO A 65 2.95 -14.29 -4.47
C PRO A 65 2.97 -13.82 -5.92
N ILE A 66 4.03 -13.08 -6.27
CA ILE A 66 4.41 -12.74 -7.61
C ILE A 66 4.95 -14.00 -8.29
N THR A 67 4.28 -14.40 -9.36
CA THR A 67 4.69 -15.50 -10.23
C THR A 67 5.03 -14.98 -11.61
N ALA A 68 5.79 -15.75 -12.39
CA ALA A 68 6.07 -15.39 -13.79
C ALA A 68 4.77 -15.11 -14.59
N LYS A 69 3.70 -15.85 -14.28
CA LYS A 69 2.38 -15.66 -14.87
C LYS A 69 1.75 -14.32 -14.45
N SER A 70 1.76 -13.99 -13.16
CA SER A 70 1.17 -12.72 -12.70
C SER A 70 1.95 -11.51 -13.21
N GLU A 71 3.28 -11.62 -13.35
CA GLU A 71 4.10 -10.57 -13.98
C GLU A 71 3.78 -10.39 -15.46
N GLU A 72 3.59 -11.48 -16.21
CA GLU A 72 3.17 -11.41 -17.60
C GLU A 72 1.79 -10.73 -17.72
N GLU A 73 0.84 -11.09 -16.87
CA GLU A 73 -0.48 -10.44 -16.80
C GLU A 73 -0.38 -8.95 -16.46
N ARG A 74 0.50 -8.56 -15.52
CA ARG A 74 0.76 -7.15 -15.17
C ARG A 74 1.29 -6.36 -16.36
N LEU A 75 2.29 -6.88 -17.07
CA LEU A 75 2.89 -6.24 -18.25
C LEU A 75 1.89 -6.12 -19.41
N GLN A 76 1.01 -7.10 -19.57
CA GLN A 76 -0.08 -7.01 -20.55
C GLN A 76 -1.04 -5.87 -20.21
N GLN A 77 -1.35 -5.67 -18.92
CA GLN A 77 -2.23 -4.60 -18.46
C GLN A 77 -1.61 -3.20 -18.54
N GLU A 78 -0.29 -3.05 -18.39
CA GLU A 78 0.41 -1.76 -18.53
C GLU A 78 0.32 -1.17 -19.94
N ASN A 79 0.23 -2.02 -20.95
CA ASN A 79 0.13 -1.62 -22.36
C ASN A 79 -1.30 -1.21 -22.76
N VAL A 80 -2.28 -1.38 -21.87
CA VAL A 80 -3.67 -0.94 -22.10
C VAL A 80 -3.85 0.45 -21.50
N LYS A 81 -4.27 1.42 -22.32
CA LYS A 81 -4.74 2.72 -21.81
C LYS A 81 -5.99 2.50 -20.96
N LYS A 82 -5.81 2.46 -19.64
CA LYS A 82 -6.93 2.44 -18.68
C LYS A 82 -7.46 3.86 -18.53
N ASP A 83 -8.77 4.02 -18.72
CA ASP A 83 -9.48 5.25 -18.37
C ASP A 83 -9.81 5.16 -16.87
N TYR A 84 -9.01 5.83 -16.04
CA TYR A 84 -9.22 5.81 -14.60
C TYR A 84 -10.36 6.76 -14.26
N SER A 85 -11.37 6.26 -13.55
CA SER A 85 -12.41 7.15 -13.03
C SER A 85 -11.76 8.18 -12.10
N SER A 86 -12.09 9.46 -12.29
CA SER A 86 -11.58 10.56 -11.46
C SER A 86 -12.00 10.46 -9.98
N LYS A 87 -12.93 9.57 -9.66
CA LYS A 87 -13.37 9.28 -8.29
C LYS A 87 -12.40 8.41 -7.50
N VAL A 88 -11.38 7.86 -8.17
CA VAL A 88 -10.53 6.82 -7.61
C VAL A 88 -9.19 7.41 -7.20
N TYR A 89 -8.83 7.18 -5.94
CA TYR A 89 -7.50 7.48 -5.48
C TYR A 89 -6.57 6.31 -5.84
N PHE A 90 -5.79 6.49 -6.90
CA PHE A 90 -4.83 5.51 -7.40
C PHE A 90 -3.44 6.14 -7.56
N MET A 91 -2.39 5.38 -7.28
CA MET A 91 -0.99 5.76 -7.48
C MET A 91 -0.16 4.56 -7.92
N LYS A 92 0.83 4.79 -8.77
CA LYS A 92 1.76 3.74 -9.22
C LYS A 92 2.77 3.40 -8.12
N GLN A 93 3.25 2.16 -8.13
CA GLN A 93 4.42 1.76 -7.35
C GLN A 93 5.69 1.98 -8.14
N THR A 94 6.56 2.83 -7.62
CA THR A 94 7.88 3.15 -8.20
C THR A 94 9.02 2.97 -7.19
N VAL A 95 8.68 2.80 -5.90
CA VAL A 95 9.61 2.39 -4.84
C VAL A 95 9.49 0.88 -4.64
N GLY A 96 10.61 0.16 -4.71
CA GLY A 96 10.61 -1.28 -4.50
C GLY A 96 10.25 -1.64 -3.05
N ASN A 97 9.50 -2.74 -2.87
CA ASN A 97 8.94 -3.21 -1.59
C ASN A 97 7.94 -2.26 -0.90
N ALA A 98 7.53 -1.14 -1.53
CA ALA A 98 6.56 -0.21 -0.94
C ALA A 98 5.09 -0.66 -1.09
N CYS A 99 4.84 -1.87 -1.60
CA CYS A 99 3.50 -2.37 -1.93
C CYS A 99 2.53 -2.35 -0.75
N GLY A 100 2.98 -2.69 0.46
CA GLY A 100 2.14 -2.64 1.66
C GLY A 100 1.66 -1.22 1.98
N THR A 101 2.57 -0.24 1.96
CA THR A 101 2.22 1.18 2.15
C THR A 101 1.31 1.69 1.05
N ILE A 102 1.58 1.34 -0.22
CA ILE A 102 0.73 1.76 -1.33
C ILE A 102 -0.67 1.14 -1.22
N GLY A 103 -0.77 -0.14 -0.84
CA GLY A 103 -2.04 -0.80 -0.59
C GLY A 103 -2.84 -0.12 0.51
N LEU A 104 -2.20 0.28 1.62
CA LEU A 104 -2.83 1.05 2.70
C LEU A 104 -3.26 2.45 2.26
N LEU A 105 -2.44 3.14 1.46
CA LEU A 105 -2.79 4.44 0.89
C LEU A 105 -3.95 4.37 -0.10
N HIS A 106 -4.01 3.32 -0.92
CA HIS A 106 -5.16 3.06 -1.77
C HIS A 106 -6.40 2.78 -0.91
N ALA A 107 -6.31 1.91 0.09
CA ALA A 107 -7.42 1.58 0.98
C ALA A 107 -7.99 2.84 1.62
N LEU A 108 -7.15 3.60 2.31
CA LEU A 108 -7.56 4.81 3.03
C LEU A 108 -7.99 5.94 2.09
N GLY A 109 -7.26 6.15 1.00
CA GLY A 109 -7.53 7.24 0.04
C GLY A 109 -8.91 7.14 -0.62
N ASN A 110 -9.41 5.92 -0.84
CA ASN A 110 -10.71 5.67 -1.46
C ASN A 110 -11.89 5.70 -0.47
N ILE A 111 -11.63 5.71 0.84
CA ILE A 111 -12.66 5.77 1.89
C ILE A 111 -12.64 7.10 2.66
N THR A 112 -11.88 8.11 2.21
CA THR A 112 -11.78 9.43 2.88
C THR A 112 -13.11 10.19 3.01
N SER A 113 -14.17 9.78 2.30
CA SER A 113 -15.53 10.29 2.49
C SER A 113 -16.33 9.57 3.58
N GLU A 114 -15.87 8.39 4.00
CA GLU A 114 -16.52 7.52 4.99
C GLU A 114 -15.83 7.58 6.35
N VAL A 115 -14.52 7.83 6.37
CA VAL A 115 -13.72 7.99 7.60
C VAL A 115 -13.22 9.41 7.79
N LYS A 116 -13.11 9.86 9.04
CA LYS A 116 -12.58 11.18 9.39
C LYS A 116 -11.13 11.09 9.83
N LEU A 117 -10.24 11.63 9.01
CA LEU A 117 -8.84 11.82 9.40
C LEU A 117 -8.72 12.95 10.41
N VAL A 118 -7.74 12.84 11.31
CA VAL A 118 -7.40 13.92 12.25
C VAL A 118 -6.93 15.14 11.45
N GLU A 119 -7.56 16.29 11.65
CA GLU A 119 -7.21 17.51 10.93
C GLU A 119 -5.76 17.92 11.19
N GLY A 120 -5.01 18.21 10.13
CA GLY A 120 -3.59 18.57 10.21
C GLY A 120 -2.65 17.39 10.49
N SER A 121 -3.15 16.16 10.57
CA SER A 121 -2.33 14.95 10.59
C SER A 121 -1.57 14.74 9.27
N PHE A 122 -0.67 13.74 9.27
CA PHE A 122 0.08 13.40 8.06
C PHE A 122 -0.87 12.99 6.94
N PHE A 123 -1.79 12.04 7.16
CA PHE A 123 -2.70 11.59 6.10
C PHE A 123 -3.63 12.70 5.60
N ASP A 124 -4.14 13.56 6.48
CA ASP A 124 -4.97 14.70 6.08
C ASP A 124 -4.21 15.61 5.09
N LYS A 125 -2.95 15.95 5.41
CA LYS A 125 -2.10 16.76 4.53
C LYS A 125 -1.71 16.02 3.26
N PHE A 126 -1.39 14.74 3.35
CA PHE A 126 -0.96 13.91 2.23
C PHE A 126 -2.07 13.85 1.18
N PHE A 127 -3.27 13.40 1.54
CA PHE A 127 -4.39 13.27 0.61
C PHE A 127 -4.87 14.61 0.04
N LYS A 128 -4.82 15.69 0.83
CA LYS A 128 -5.09 17.05 0.32
C LYS A 128 -4.06 17.49 -0.72
N SER A 129 -2.78 17.19 -0.49
CA SER A 129 -1.68 17.60 -1.38
C SER A 129 -1.65 16.81 -2.69
N THR A 130 -2.09 15.55 -2.66
CA THR A 130 -2.03 14.62 -3.80
C THR A 130 -3.37 14.48 -4.54
N ALA A 131 -4.44 15.14 -4.08
CA ALA A 131 -5.79 15.01 -4.61
C ALA A 131 -5.87 15.24 -6.13
N SER A 132 -5.22 16.31 -6.64
CA SER A 132 -5.24 16.70 -8.05
C SER A 132 -4.12 16.08 -8.90
N MET A 133 -3.27 15.24 -8.31
CA MET A 133 -2.14 14.63 -9.00
C MET A 133 -2.58 13.39 -9.78
N ASP A 134 -1.96 13.15 -10.93
CA ASP A 134 -2.10 11.89 -11.65
C ASP A 134 -1.37 10.74 -10.92
N PRO A 135 -1.62 9.45 -11.28
CA PRO A 135 -1.04 8.31 -10.57
C PRO A 135 0.50 8.28 -10.54
N LEU A 136 1.17 8.83 -11.54
CA LEU A 136 2.63 8.87 -11.59
C LEU A 136 3.16 10.04 -10.74
N GLN A 137 2.50 11.19 -10.79
CA GLN A 137 2.82 12.33 -9.92
C GLN A 137 2.69 11.96 -8.43
N ARG A 138 1.65 11.21 -8.06
CA ARG A 138 1.48 10.68 -6.70
C ARG A 138 2.62 9.75 -6.30
N ALA A 139 3.09 8.91 -7.22
CA ALA A 139 4.23 8.01 -6.99
C ALA A 139 5.52 8.81 -6.74
N VAL A 140 5.80 9.82 -7.56
CA VAL A 140 6.95 10.72 -7.38
C VAL A 140 6.84 11.53 -6.08
N PHE A 141 5.64 11.94 -5.69
CA PHE A 141 5.42 12.59 -4.40
C PHE A 141 5.82 11.66 -3.25
N LEU A 142 5.34 10.42 -3.26
CA LEU A 142 5.67 9.39 -2.27
C LEU A 142 7.17 9.07 -2.20
N GLU A 143 7.84 8.98 -3.35
CA GLU A 143 9.29 8.77 -3.43
C GLU A 143 10.10 9.82 -2.68
N ASN A 144 9.61 11.06 -2.63
CA ASN A 144 10.29 12.20 -2.01
C ASN A 144 9.81 12.50 -0.59
N ASP A 145 8.79 11.78 -0.10
CA ASP A 145 8.22 11.97 1.23
C ASP A 145 9.04 11.21 2.28
N ARG A 146 9.87 11.96 3.02
CA ARG A 146 10.71 11.42 4.10
C ARG A 146 9.92 11.01 5.33
N GLU A 147 8.80 11.67 5.61
CA GLU A 147 7.99 11.34 6.79
C GLU A 147 7.31 9.99 6.58
N MET A 148 6.78 9.76 5.38
CA MET A 148 6.26 8.46 4.98
C MET A 148 7.33 7.35 5.02
N GLU A 149 8.51 7.61 4.48
CA GLU A 149 9.61 6.63 4.48
C GLU A 149 10.02 6.22 5.90
N VAL A 150 10.08 7.19 6.83
CA VAL A 150 10.37 6.91 8.24
C VAL A 150 9.25 6.09 8.88
N ALA A 151 7.99 6.48 8.67
CA ALA A 151 6.83 5.76 9.22
C ALA A 151 6.78 4.31 8.70
N HIS A 152 7.03 4.12 7.39
CA HIS A 152 7.13 2.80 6.78
C HIS A 152 8.25 1.98 7.42
N SER A 153 9.44 2.56 7.59
CA SER A 153 10.59 1.85 8.19
C SER A 153 10.32 1.41 9.63
N VAL A 154 9.60 2.21 10.41
CA VAL A 154 9.18 1.84 11.77
C VAL A 154 8.22 0.66 11.71
N ALA A 155 7.18 0.74 10.88
CA ALA A 155 6.20 -0.34 10.74
C ALA A 155 6.84 -1.65 10.25
N ALA A 156 7.71 -1.59 9.23
CA ALA A 156 8.39 -2.76 8.67
C ALA A 156 9.35 -3.46 9.65
N THR A 157 9.72 -2.81 10.77
CA THR A 157 10.59 -3.41 11.81
C THR A 157 9.82 -3.77 13.08
N ALA A 158 8.51 -3.53 13.12
CA ALA A 158 7.64 -3.79 14.27
C ALA A 158 6.91 -5.14 14.21
N GLY A 159 6.98 -5.86 13.08
CA GLY A 159 6.35 -7.17 12.89
C GLY A 159 7.00 -8.27 13.73
N ASP A 160 6.34 -9.44 13.74
CA ASP A 160 6.81 -10.61 14.48
C ASP A 160 7.99 -11.30 13.78
N THR A 161 8.18 -11.04 12.48
CA THR A 161 9.26 -11.60 11.69
C THR A 161 10.46 -10.65 11.60
N VAL A 162 11.67 -11.21 11.67
CA VAL A 162 12.89 -10.42 11.58
C VAL A 162 13.15 -10.03 10.13
N VAL A 163 13.01 -8.74 9.83
CA VAL A 163 13.48 -8.16 8.57
C VAL A 163 14.95 -7.75 8.72
N ASN A 164 15.83 -8.25 7.86
CA ASN A 164 17.27 -7.96 7.94
C ASN A 164 17.75 -7.11 6.75
N CYS A 165 19.01 -6.66 6.78
CA CYS A 165 19.57 -5.83 5.70
C CYS A 165 19.59 -6.55 4.33
N MET A 166 19.56 -7.89 4.29
CA MET A 166 19.42 -8.63 3.03
C MET A 166 18.04 -8.44 2.41
N SER A 167 16.99 -8.27 3.23
CA SER A 167 15.62 -7.97 2.77
C SER A 167 15.48 -6.63 2.04
N LEU A 168 16.43 -5.69 2.23
CA LEU A 168 16.52 -4.46 1.41
C LEU A 168 17.04 -4.75 0.00
N MET A 169 17.90 -5.77 -0.14
CA MET A 169 18.55 -6.13 -1.40
C MET A 169 17.71 -7.11 -2.23
N GLU A 170 16.88 -7.93 -1.57
CA GLU A 170 16.02 -8.93 -2.20
C GLU A 170 14.62 -8.39 -2.53
N GLU A 171 14.20 -8.56 -3.78
CA GLU A 171 12.86 -8.15 -4.22
C GLU A 171 11.83 -9.08 -3.59
N SER A 172 10.85 -8.49 -2.90
CA SER A 172 9.76 -9.26 -2.31
C SER A 172 9.12 -10.13 -3.39
N GLN A 173 8.96 -11.42 -3.07
CA GLN A 173 8.20 -12.33 -3.93
C GLN A 173 6.71 -12.19 -3.70
N ASP A 174 6.26 -11.31 -2.80
CA ASP A 174 4.86 -11.05 -2.51
C ASP A 174 4.48 -9.59 -2.78
N GLN A 175 3.25 -9.39 -3.26
CA GLN A 175 2.67 -8.10 -3.59
C GLN A 175 1.31 -7.93 -2.89
N TYR A 176 1.07 -6.75 -2.33
CA TYR A 176 -0.25 -6.37 -1.85
C TYR A 176 -1.13 -5.85 -2.99
N LEU A 177 -2.38 -6.28 -2.96
CA LEU A 177 -3.47 -5.78 -3.78
C LEU A 177 -4.57 -5.20 -2.89
N MET A 178 -5.06 -4.00 -3.21
CA MET A 178 -6.24 -3.44 -2.55
C MET A 178 -7.49 -3.75 -3.38
N VAL A 179 -8.51 -4.30 -2.71
CA VAL A 179 -9.84 -4.55 -3.24
C VAL A 179 -10.85 -3.72 -2.44
N HIS A 180 -11.58 -2.85 -3.12
CA HIS A 180 -12.67 -2.06 -2.57
C HIS A 180 -14.01 -2.65 -3.06
N PRO A 181 -15.12 -2.56 -2.30
CA PRO A 181 -16.44 -3.09 -2.70
C PRO A 181 -16.96 -2.64 -4.08
N HIS A 182 -16.36 -1.60 -4.65
CA HIS A 182 -16.71 -1.09 -5.97
C HIS A 182 -15.57 -1.16 -7.00
N GLN A 183 -14.33 -1.51 -6.63
CA GLN A 183 -13.15 -1.47 -7.52
C GLN A 183 -11.99 -2.39 -7.08
N VAL A 184 -11.23 -2.91 -8.05
CA VAL A 184 -9.96 -3.62 -7.84
C VAL A 184 -8.83 -2.73 -8.39
N LEU A 185 -7.81 -2.45 -7.59
CA LEU A 185 -6.67 -1.61 -7.99
C LEU A 185 -5.35 -2.39 -7.81
N CYS A 186 -4.76 -2.80 -8.94
CA CYS A 186 -3.40 -3.34 -9.04
C CYS A 186 -2.38 -2.21 -9.25
#